data_AF-A0A9E2PHQ1-F1
#
_entry.id   AF-A0A9E2PHQ1-F1
#
_cell.length_a   1.000
_cell.length_b   1.000
_cell.length_c   1.000
_cell.angle_alpha   90.00
_cell.angle_beta   90.00
_cell.angle_gamma   90.00
#
_symmetry.space_group_name_H-M   'P 1'
#
loop_
_entity.id
_entity.type
_entity.pdbx_description
1 polymer ?
#
loop_
_entity_poly.entity_id
_entity_poly.type
_entity_poly.pdbx_seq_one_letter_code
_entity_poly.pdbx_strand_id
1 'polypeptide(L)' 'MIIFRPGLGEEEQKARVSEVENILKENQAALQSSQVFGKRRLAYEINKYKEGLYYLINFSASGGAAVS' A
#
# COMPACT_ATOMS: atom_id res chain seq x y z
N MET A 1 -0.75 0.64 -6.02
CA MET A 1 -1.28 1.64 -5.06
C MET A 1 -2.16 0.92 -4.06
N ILE A 2 -2.02 1.23 -2.77
CA ILE A 2 -2.73 0.55 -1.68
C ILE A 2 -3.50 1.60 -0.88
N ILE A 3 -4.72 1.27 -0.47
CA ILE A 3 -5.58 2.13 0.36
C ILE A 3 -5.84 1.41 1.68
N PHE A 4 -5.43 2.03 2.79
CA PHE A 4 -5.69 1.55 4.13
C PHE A 4 -6.87 2.29 4.77
N ARG A 5 -7.52 1.64 5.73
CA ARG A 5 -8.62 2.23 6.51
C ARG A 5 -8.12 3.44 7.31
N PRO A 6 -8.88 4.55 7.38
CA PRO A 6 -8.42 5.82 7.95
C PRO A 6 -8.23 5.81 9.49
N GLY A 7 -8.67 4.73 10.16
CA GLY A 7 -8.58 4.53 11.61
C GLY A 7 -7.41 3.68 12.09
N LEU A 8 -6.52 3.23 11.20
CA LEU A 8 -5.29 2.52 11.60
C LEU A 8 -4.32 3.49 12.27
N GLY A 9 -3.70 3.09 13.39
CA GLY A 9 -2.62 3.85 14.02
C GLY A 9 -1.37 3.91 13.13
N GLU A 10 -0.52 4.93 13.29
CA GLU A 10 0.68 5.09 12.44
C GLU A 10 1.64 3.90 12.52
N GLU A 11 1.77 3.28 13.70
CA GLU A 11 2.58 2.06 13.86
C GLU A 11 2.00 0.88 13.09
N GLU A 12 0.68 0.71 13.13
CA GLU A 12 -0.02 -0.37 12.43
C GLU A 12 0.05 -0.17 10.91
N GLN A 13 -0.02 1.08 10.44
CA GLN A 13 0.19 1.43 9.04
C GLN A 13 1.61 1.07 8.58
N LYS A 14 2.64 1.43 9.36
CA LYS A 14 4.03 1.07 9.05
C LYS A 14 4.23 -0.44 9.03
N ALA A 15 3.65 -1.18 9.99
CA ALA A 15 3.73 -2.64 10.02
C ALA A 15 3.14 -3.27 8.76
N ARG A 16 1.96 -2.80 8.31
CA ARG A 16 1.32 -3.29 7.07
C ARG A 16 2.10 -2.94 5.82
N VAL A 17 2.71 -1.77 5.76
CA VAL A 17 3.58 -1.39 4.63
C VAL A 17 4.81 -2.28 4.59
N SER A 18 5.48 -2.49 5.73
CA SER A 18 6.62 -3.40 5.84
C SER A 18 6.28 -4.84 5.46
N GLU A 19 5.08 -5.33 5.84
CA GLU A 19 4.58 -6.64 5.43
C GLU A 19 4.49 -6.75 3.91
N VAL A 20 3.92 -5.74 3.25
CA VAL A 20 3.84 -5.67 1.78
C VAL A 20 5.24 -5.57 1.15
N GLU A 21 6.13 -4.75 1.69
CA GLU A 21 7.50 -4.63 1.19
C GLU A 21 8.28 -5.95 1.31
N ASN A 22 8.05 -6.71 2.38
CA ASN A 22 8.66 -8.03 2.55
C ASN A 22 8.13 -9.03 1.52
N ILE A 23 6.81 -9.08 1.30
CA ILE A 23 6.22 -9.94 0.25
C ILE A 23 6.79 -9.56 -1.12
N LEU A 24 6.95 -8.27 -1.42
CA LEU A 24 7.55 -7.82 -2.68
C LEU A 24 9.01 -8.28 -2.81
N LYS A 25 9.80 -8.20 -1.73
CA LYS A 25 11.18 -8.70 -1.71
C LYS A 25 11.27 -10.22 -1.89
N GLU A 26 10.37 -10.98 -1.26
CA GLU A 26 10.30 -12.44 -1.42
C GLU A 26 10.01 -12.83 -2.87
N ASN A 27 9.18 -12.05 -3.56
CA ASN A 27 8.87 -12.23 -4.98
C ASN A 27 9.93 -11.65 -5.92
N GLN A 28 11.15 -11.38 -5.43
CA GLN A 28 12.27 -10.83 -6.21
C GLN A 28 11.94 -9.50 -6.91
N ALA A 29 11.01 -8.72 -6.37
CA ALA A 29 10.72 -7.38 -6.87
C ALA A 29 11.69 -6.36 -6.27
N ALA A 30 12.32 -5.55 -7.13
CA ALA A 30 13.14 -4.43 -6.73
C ALA A 30 12.26 -3.23 -6.35
N LEU A 31 12.21 -2.87 -5.07
CA LEU A 31 11.51 -1.68 -4.60
C LEU A 31 12.24 -0.42 -5.10
N GLN A 32 11.59 0.37 -5.96
CA GLN A 32 12.17 1.62 -6.47
C GLN A 32 11.87 2.82 -5.57
N SER A 33 10.65 2.93 -5.06
CA SER A 33 10.25 4.03 -4.19
C SER A 33 8.94 3.73 -3.46
N SER A 34 8.86 4.05 -2.18
CA SER A 34 7.60 4.09 -1.43
C SER A 34 7.29 5.54 -1.02
N GLN A 35 6.05 5.98 -1.25
CA GLN A 35 5.56 7.30 -0.89
C GLN A 35 4.22 7.20 -0.16
N VAL A 36 4.11 7.94 0.94
CA VAL A 36 2.89 8.07 1.72
C VAL A 36 2.14 9.31 1.24
N PHE A 37 0.98 9.12 0.63
CA PHE A 37 0.12 10.20 0.17
C PHE A 37 -0.81 10.72 1.29
N GLY A 38 -0.87 10.01 2.42
CA GLY A 38 -1.63 10.40 3.60
C GLY A 38 -3.14 10.17 3.45
N LYS A 39 -3.91 10.82 4.33
CA LYS A 39 -5.38 10.72 4.34
C LYS A 39 -5.97 11.57 3.22
N ARG A 40 -6.77 10.95 2.35
CA ARG A 40 -7.55 11.64 1.32
C ARG A 40 -9.01 11.21 1.38
N ARG A 41 -9.89 12.15 1.04
CA ARG A 41 -11.33 11.91 0.92
C ARG A 41 -11.63 11.14 -0.36
N LEU A 42 -12.43 10.08 -0.22
CA LEU A 42 -12.90 9.25 -1.32
C LEU A 42 -14.13 9.89 -1.99
N ALA A 43 -14.27 9.70 -3.30
CA ALA A 43 -15.44 10.18 -4.04
C ALA A 43 -16.73 9.42 -3.66
N TYR A 44 -16.59 8.20 -3.13
CA TYR A 44 -17.66 7.33 -2.65
C TYR A 44 -17.20 6.57 -1.41
N GLU A 45 -18.16 6.16 -0.59
CA GLU A 45 -17.87 5.39 0.62
C GLU A 45 -17.37 3.98 0.27
N ILE A 46 -16.25 3.58 0.86
CA ILE A 46 -15.78 2.20 0.82
C ILE A 46 -15.92 1.65 2.24
N ASN A 47 -16.72 0.59 2.42
CA ASN A 47 -16.97 -0.02 3.74
C ASN A 47 -17.42 0.99 4.82
N LYS A 48 -18.28 1.96 4.47
CA LYS A 48 -18.76 3.06 5.33
C LYS A 48 -17.70 4.10 5.72
N TYR A 49 -16.54 4.10 5.08
CA TYR A 49 -15.51 5.13 5.26
C TYR A 49 -15.49 6.07 4.06
N LYS A 50 -15.53 7.39 4.33
CA LYS A 50 -15.38 8.47 3.33
C LYS A 50 -13.93 8.87 3.11
N GLU A 51 -13.00 8.28 3.84
CA GLU A 51 -11.59 8.63 3.86
C GLU A 51 -10.75 7.37 3.77
N GLY A 52 -9.57 7.48 3.17
CA GLY A 52 -8.59 6.40 3.07
C GLY A 52 -7.17 6.93 3.14
N LEU A 53 -6.26 6.10 3.64
CA LEU A 53 -4.83 6.36 3.68
C LEU A 53 -4.18 5.78 2.43
N TYR A 54 -3.52 6.63 1.64
CA TYR A 54 -2.94 6.23 0.37
C TYR A 54 -1.45 5.95 0.51
N TYR A 55 -1.05 4.77 0.02
CA TYR A 55 0.35 4.36 -0.09
C TYR A 55 0.66 4.00 -1.54
N LEU A 56 1.67 4.68 -2.09
CA LEU A 56 2.21 4.41 -3.41
C LEU A 56 3.51 3.64 -3.24
N ILE A 57 3.58 2.45 -3.83
CA ILE A 57 4.80 1.65 -3.86
C ILE A 57 5.11 1.40 -5.33
N ASN A 58 6.24 1.91 -5.78
CA ASN A 58 6.82 1.65 -7.08
C ASN A 58 7.84 0.53 -6.91
N PHE A 59 7.63 -0.57 -7.62
CA PHE A 59 8.54 -1.71 -7.64
C PHE A 59 8.71 -2.19 -9.07
N SER A 60 9.87 -2.75 -9.37
CA SER A 60 10.22 -3.38 -10.64
C SER A 60 10.34 -4.87 -10.39
N ALA A 61 9.45 -5.67 -10.97
CA ALA A 61 9.54 -7.13 -10.94
C ALA A 61 9.90 -7.66 -12.33
N SER A 62 10.84 -8.60 -12.41
CA SER A 62 11.09 -9.38 -13.63
C SER A 62 9.85 -10.26 -13.89
N GLY A 63 9.25 -10.13 -15.07
CA GLY A 63 7.90 -10.57 -15.38
C GLY A 63 7.64 -12.08 -15.27
N GLY A 64 7.41 -12.54 -14.04
CA GLY A 64 6.87 -13.88 -13.73
C GLY A 64 5.92 -13.90 -12.52
N ALA A 65 5.86 -12.82 -11.73
CA ALA A 65 5.09 -12.76 -10.49
C ALA A 65 4.18 -11.51 -10.40
N ALA A 66 3.55 -11.15 -11.52
CA ALA A 66 2.55 -10.09 -11.55
C ALA A 66 1.22 -10.64 -12.07
N VAL A 67 0.34 -10.93 -11.10
CA VAL A 67 -1.12 -10.97 -11.21
C VAL A 67 -1.72 -12.19 -11.94
N SER A 68 -2.25 -13.12 -11.14
CA SER A 68 -3.55 -13.77 -11.38
C SER A 68 -4.35 -13.75 -10.08
#